data_AF-A0A1H9X8Z2-F1
#
_entry.id   AF-A0A1H9X8Z2-F1
#
_cell.length_a   1.000
_cell.length_b   1.000
_cell.length_c   1.000
_cell.angle_alpha   90.00
_cell.angle_beta   90.00
_cell.angle_gamma   90.00
#
_symmetry.space_group_name_H-M   'P 1'
#
loop_
_entity.id
_entity.type
_entity.pdbx_description
1 polymer ?
#
loop_
_entity_poly.entity_id
_entity_poly.type
_entity_poly.pdbx_seq_one_letter_code
_entity_poly.pdbx_strand_id
1 'polypeptide(L)'
;MDQTELARKHLERKLSPLRSIPLAPPARGWLRAIREALGLTGAQLAARLGVVPSRIPALEKAEVNGSTTLKTMREAAEAMGCTFVYAIVPTKPLDEMLRARAVALADAELARVHHTMRLEDQALDARDLASARERLVASYLSGNPRRLWDKA
;
A
#
# COMPACT_ATOMS: atom_id res chain seq x y z
N MET A 1 25.03 2.32 8.62
CA MET A 1 23.58 2.06 8.46
C MET A 1 22.93 3.38 8.12
N ASP A 2 22.30 3.48 6.96
CA ASP A 2 21.63 4.70 6.49
C ASP A 2 20.38 4.98 7.35
N GLN A 3 20.11 6.24 7.68
CA GLN A 3 18.96 6.69 8.48
C GLN A 3 17.63 6.21 7.86
N THR A 4 17.58 6.11 6.53
CA THR A 4 16.44 5.62 5.75
C THR A 4 16.16 4.13 6.00
N GLU A 5 17.21 3.32 6.16
CA GLU A 5 17.08 1.88 6.42
C GLU A 5 16.53 1.62 7.82
N LEU A 6 17.00 2.38 8.82
CA LEU A 6 16.48 2.29 10.19
C LEU A 6 15.01 2.73 10.25
N ALA A 7 14.65 3.85 9.60
CA ALA A 7 13.26 4.30 9.53
C ALA A 7 12.33 3.25 8.91
N ARG A 8 12.78 2.58 7.84
CA ARG A 8 12.06 1.49 7.18
C ARG A 8 11.88 0.28 8.09
N LYS A 9 12.92 -0.16 8.81
CA LYS A 9 12.80 -1.27 9.79
C LYS A 9 11.81 -0.95 10.90
N HIS A 10 11.84 0.28 11.42
CA HIS A 10 10.87 0.72 12.43
C HIS A 10 9.44 0.74 11.90
N LEU A 11 9.24 1.18 10.66
CA LEU A 11 7.93 1.18 10.03
C LEU A 11 7.43 -0.24 9.74
N GLU A 12 8.28 -1.12 9.22
CA GLU A 12 7.93 -2.53 8.96
C GLU A 12 7.45 -3.22 10.25
N ARG A 13 8.11 -2.97 11.38
CA ARG A 13 7.68 -3.51 12.69
C ARG A 13 6.27 -3.06 13.08
N LYS A 14 5.86 -1.84 12.71
CA LYS A 14 4.50 -1.33 12.97
C LYS A 14 3.47 -1.88 11.97
N LEU A 15 3.85 -2.07 10.72
CA LEU A 15 2.94 -2.46 9.63
C LEU A 15 2.75 -3.98 9.51
N SER A 16 3.74 -4.77 9.90
CA SER A 16 3.72 -6.23 9.80
C SER A 16 2.48 -6.86 10.47
N PRO A 17 2.09 -6.48 11.70
CA PRO A 17 0.87 -7.01 12.32
C PRO A 17 -0.42 -6.64 11.56
N LEU A 18 -0.46 -5.45 10.94
CA LEU A 18 -1.63 -4.98 10.19
C LEU A 18 -1.83 -5.77 8.89
N ARG A 19 -0.75 -6.31 8.29
CA ARG A 19 -0.81 -7.10 7.05
C ARG A 19 -1.55 -8.43 7.24
N SER A 20 -1.50 -9.00 8.44
CA SER A 20 -2.16 -10.26 8.76
C SER A 20 -3.63 -10.12 9.20
N ILE A 21 -4.15 -8.90 9.35
CA ILE A 21 -5.54 -8.69 9.78
C ILE A 21 -6.47 -8.78 8.56
N PRO A 22 -7.33 -9.81 8.44
CA PRO A 22 -8.29 -9.90 7.36
C PRO A 22 -9.45 -8.93 7.62
N LEU A 23 -9.28 -7.67 7.20
CA LEU A 23 -10.32 -6.64 7.35
C LEU A 23 -11.12 -6.47 6.04
N ALA A 24 -11.99 -7.42 5.74
CA ALA A 24 -12.94 -7.27 4.65
C ALA A 24 -14.13 -6.41 5.11
N PRO A 25 -14.48 -5.32 4.40
CA PRO A 25 -15.65 -4.54 4.76
C PRO A 25 -16.93 -5.37 4.56
N PRO A 26 -17.95 -5.20 5.40
CA PRO A 26 -19.28 -5.76 5.17
C PRO A 26 -19.85 -5.34 3.80
N ALA A 27 -20.75 -6.14 3.22
CA ALA A 27 -21.30 -5.91 1.88
C ALA A 27 -21.97 -4.53 1.70
N ARG A 28 -22.44 -3.91 2.79
CA ARG A 28 -23.09 -2.59 2.79
C ARG A 28 -22.25 -1.49 3.45
N GLY A 29 -20.95 -1.72 3.69
CA GLY A 29 -20.06 -0.80 4.38
C GLY A 29 -20.12 -0.89 5.90
N TRP A 30 -19.08 -0.39 6.56
CA TRP A 30 -18.96 -0.32 8.01
C TRP A 30 -19.95 0.65 8.63
N LEU A 31 -20.21 1.80 8.00
CA LEU A 31 -21.09 2.81 8.58
C LEU A 31 -22.50 2.26 8.76
N ARG A 32 -23.05 1.64 7.70
CA ARG A 32 -24.38 1.04 7.76
C ARG A 32 -24.44 -0.13 8.73
N ALA A 33 -23.45 -1.02 8.68
CA ALA A 33 -23.40 -2.19 9.54
C ALA A 33 -23.37 -1.80 11.03
N ILE A 34 -22.53 -0.84 11.41
CA ILE A 34 -22.43 -0.34 12.79
C ILE A 34 -23.71 0.39 13.18
N ARG A 35 -24.24 1.27 12.32
CA ARG A 35 -25.50 1.98 12.59
C ARG A 35 -26.64 1.00 12.89
N GLU A 36 -26.79 -0.03 12.06
CA GLU A 36 -27.81 -1.06 12.23
C GLU A 36 -27.56 -1.91 13.49
N ALA A 37 -26.30 -2.28 13.78
CA ALA A 37 -25.94 -3.02 14.99
C ALA A 37 -26.22 -2.25 16.28
N LEU A 38 -26.09 -0.92 16.25
CA LEU A 38 -26.44 -0.02 17.38
C LEU A 38 -27.94 0.27 17.47
N GLY A 39 -28.77 -0.24 16.54
CA GLY A 39 -30.20 0.06 16.49
C GLY A 39 -30.52 1.50 16.09
N LEU A 40 -29.57 2.22 15.48
CA LEU A 40 -29.76 3.61 15.07
C LEU A 40 -30.51 3.69 13.73
N THR A 41 -31.54 4.53 13.69
CA THR A 41 -32.17 4.92 12.42
C THR A 41 -31.30 5.92 11.67
N GLY A 42 -31.49 6.04 10.35
CA GLY A 42 -30.81 7.06 9.55
C GLY A 42 -31.08 8.49 10.06
N ALA A 43 -32.31 8.78 10.48
CA ALA A 43 -32.64 10.10 11.05
C ALA A 43 -31.89 10.37 12.37
N GLN A 44 -31.73 9.36 13.23
CA GLN A 44 -30.97 9.51 14.49
C GLN A 44 -29.48 9.72 14.23
N LEU A 45 -28.88 9.01 13.27
CA LEU A 45 -27.48 9.26 12.89
C LEU A 45 -27.32 10.66 12.27
N ALA A 46 -28.27 11.08 11.45
CA ALA A 46 -28.27 12.42 10.85
C ALA A 46 -28.33 13.52 11.91
N ALA A 47 -29.19 13.37 12.91
CA ALA A 47 -29.29 14.30 14.04
C ALA A 47 -27.97 14.37 14.83
N ARG A 48 -27.33 13.22 15.10
CA ARG A 48 -26.02 13.17 15.77
C ARG A 48 -24.91 13.83 14.95
N LEU A 49 -25.00 13.76 13.62
CA LEU A 49 -24.07 14.40 12.70
C LEU A 49 -24.38 15.87 12.40
N GLY A 50 -25.52 16.39 12.84
CA GLY A 50 -25.98 17.74 12.49
C GLY A 50 -26.27 17.91 10.99
N VAL A 51 -26.72 16.85 10.30
CA VAL A 51 -27.04 16.86 8.87
C VAL A 51 -28.49 16.47 8.61
N VAL A 52 -28.96 16.71 7.38
CA VAL A 52 -30.30 16.28 6.95
C VAL A 52 -30.38 14.74 6.82
N PRO A 53 -31.51 14.09 7.22
CA PRO A 53 -31.68 12.63 7.15
C PRO A 53 -31.42 12.00 5.77
N SER A 54 -31.75 12.72 4.70
CA SER A 54 -31.53 12.29 3.31
C SER A 54 -30.05 12.10 2.96
N ARG A 55 -29.12 12.66 3.74
CA ARG A 55 -27.68 12.55 3.51
C ARG A 55 -27.11 11.20 3.98
N ILE A 56 -27.78 10.48 4.88
CA ILE A 56 -27.25 9.22 5.43
C ILE A 56 -27.20 8.10 4.39
N PRO A 57 -28.25 7.81 3.61
CA PRO A 57 -28.14 6.79 2.56
C PRO A 57 -27.07 7.12 1.51
N ALA A 58 -26.90 8.41 1.19
CA ALA A 58 -25.87 8.87 0.28
C ALA A 58 -24.46 8.68 0.86
N LEU A 59 -24.28 8.96 2.16
CA LEU A 59 -23.02 8.73 2.88
C LEU A 59 -22.66 7.24 2.95
N GLU A 60 -23.61 6.38 3.31
CA GLU A 60 -23.40 4.92 3.36
C GLU A 60 -23.02 4.37 1.97
N LYS A 61 -23.69 4.85 0.91
CA LYS A 61 -23.35 4.49 -0.47
C LYS A 61 -21.97 5.03 -0.87
N ALA A 62 -21.62 6.24 -0.43
CA ALA A 62 -20.33 6.89 -0.69
C ALA A 62 -19.15 6.21 0.02
N GLU A 63 -19.40 5.49 1.12
CA GLU A 63 -18.38 4.64 1.74
C GLU A 63 -18.08 3.44 0.83
N VAL A 64 -19.11 2.71 0.42
CA VAL A 64 -18.97 1.46 -0.33
C VAL A 64 -18.30 1.67 -1.69
N ASN A 65 -18.59 2.79 -2.35
CA ASN A 65 -17.97 3.13 -3.64
C ASN A 65 -16.62 3.89 -3.49
N GLY A 66 -16.18 4.20 -2.27
CA GLY A 66 -14.96 4.95 -2.01
C GLY A 66 -14.99 6.44 -2.36
N SER A 67 -16.17 7.05 -2.58
CA SER A 67 -16.31 8.46 -2.97
C SER A 67 -16.45 9.42 -1.77
N THR A 68 -16.34 8.92 -0.54
CA THR A 68 -16.41 9.73 0.68
C THR A 68 -15.03 10.29 1.08
N THR A 69 -15.03 11.32 1.94
CA THR A 69 -13.78 11.89 2.48
C THR A 69 -13.40 11.26 3.80
N LEU A 70 -12.10 11.22 4.11
CA LEU A 70 -11.61 10.76 5.43
C LEU A 70 -12.18 11.58 6.58
N LYS A 71 -12.44 12.88 6.35
CA LYS A 71 -13.07 13.76 7.33
C LYS A 71 -14.49 13.29 7.65
N THR A 72 -15.30 13.04 6.63
CA THR A 72 -16.68 12.59 6.80
C THR A 72 -16.75 11.20 7.44
N MET A 73 -15.84 10.29 7.09
CA MET A 73 -15.75 8.97 7.76
C MET A 73 -15.44 9.09 9.25
N ARG A 74 -14.56 10.03 9.61
CA ARG A 74 -14.22 10.31 11.01
C ARG A 74 -15.42 10.85 11.78
N GLU A 75 -16.09 11.87 11.25
CA GLU A 75 -17.28 12.46 11.84
C GLU A 75 -18.40 11.42 12.03
N ALA A 76 -18.64 10.59 11.01
CA ALA A 76 -19.63 9.50 11.06
C ALA A 76 -19.31 8.46 12.13
N ALA A 77 -18.04 8.05 12.24
CA ALA A 77 -17.61 7.14 13.29
C ALA A 77 -17.79 7.76 14.68
N GLU A 78 -17.35 9.00 14.88
CA GLU A 78 -17.46 9.71 16.16
C GLU A 78 -18.92 9.86 16.61
N ALA A 79 -19.83 10.18 15.69
CA ALA A 79 -21.27 10.27 15.97
C ALA A 79 -21.89 8.93 16.47
N MET A 80 -21.28 7.80 16.09
CA MET A 80 -21.66 6.46 16.56
C MET A 80 -20.84 5.99 17.77
N GLY A 81 -19.95 6.83 18.31
CA GLY A 81 -19.05 6.44 19.41
C GLY A 81 -17.91 5.52 18.97
N CYS A 82 -17.57 5.53 17.68
CA CYS A 82 -16.51 4.74 17.09
C CYS A 82 -15.31 5.62 16.69
N THR A 83 -14.14 5.00 16.54
CA THR A 83 -12.95 5.68 16.01
C THR A 83 -12.68 5.21 14.58
N PHE A 84 -12.56 6.15 13.66
CA PHE A 84 -12.13 5.86 12.30
C PHE A 84 -10.61 5.71 12.22
N VAL A 85 -10.13 4.50 11.90
CA VAL A 85 -8.71 4.19 11.74
C VAL A 85 -8.39 4.08 10.25
N TYR A 86 -7.55 5.00 9.74
CA TYR A 86 -7.05 4.97 8.36
C TYR A 86 -5.60 4.49 8.35
N ALA A 87 -5.32 3.47 7.54
CA ALA A 87 -3.97 2.90 7.40
C ALA A 87 -3.67 2.57 5.93
N ILE A 88 -2.42 2.76 5.55
CA ILE A 88 -1.86 2.27 4.28
C ILE A 88 -0.96 1.09 4.63
N VAL A 89 -1.38 -0.12 4.27
CA VAL A 89 -0.67 -1.35 4.60
C VAL A 89 -0.05 -1.92 3.32
N PRO A 90 1.29 -2.04 3.23
CA PRO A 90 1.94 -2.61 2.07
C PRO A 90 1.63 -4.10 1.97
N THR A 91 1.38 -4.59 0.75
CA THR A 91 1.01 -5.99 0.47
C THR A 91 2.13 -6.99 0.76
N LYS A 92 3.37 -6.51 0.84
CA LYS A 92 4.58 -7.27 1.16
C LYS A 92 5.56 -6.40 1.96
N PRO A 93 6.60 -6.96 2.60
CA PRO A 93 7.59 -6.20 3.35
C PRO A 93 8.23 -5.09 2.51
N LEU A 94 8.47 -3.93 3.11
CA LEU A 94 9.07 -2.79 2.41
C LEU A 94 10.44 -3.12 1.79
N ASP A 95 11.24 -3.95 2.47
CA ASP A 95 12.52 -4.44 1.97
C ASP A 95 12.35 -5.30 0.71
N GLU A 96 11.31 -6.13 0.68
CA GLU A 96 10.99 -6.98 -0.46
C GLU A 96 10.51 -6.14 -1.65
N MET A 97 9.76 -5.06 -1.41
CA MET A 97 9.37 -4.12 -2.46
C MET A 97 10.60 -3.46 -3.11
N LEU A 98 11.58 -3.04 -2.32
CA LEU A 98 12.82 -2.45 -2.82
C LEU A 98 13.67 -3.48 -3.58
N ARG A 99 13.83 -4.69 -3.03
CA ARG A 99 14.56 -5.76 -3.71
C ARG A 99 13.90 -6.14 -5.04
N ALA A 100 12.58 -6.25 -5.08
CA ALA A 100 11.84 -6.53 -6.31
C ALA A 100 12.05 -5.44 -7.37
N ARG A 101 12.11 -4.17 -6.95
CA ARG A 101 12.40 -3.05 -7.86
C ARG A 101 13.84 -3.08 -8.36
N ALA A 102 14.82 -3.33 -7.48
CA ALA A 102 16.23 -3.48 -7.86
C ALA A 102 16.44 -4.63 -8.84
N VAL A 103 15.76 -5.75 -8.61
CA VAL A 103 15.69 -6.90 -9.51
C VAL A 103 15.18 -6.49 -10.89
N ALA A 104 14.05 -5.81 -10.98
CA ALA A 104 13.47 -5.41 -12.26
C ALA A 104 14.40 -4.47 -13.05
N LEU A 105 15.10 -3.57 -12.36
CA LEU A 105 16.08 -2.68 -12.99
C LEU A 105 17.33 -3.44 -13.48
N ALA A 106 17.86 -4.35 -12.65
CA ALA A 106 19.00 -5.18 -13.03
C ALA A 106 18.67 -6.06 -14.25
N ASP A 107 17.48 -6.66 -14.28
CA ASP A 107 17.00 -7.46 -15.41
C ASP A 107 16.87 -6.62 -16.69
N ALA A 108 16.33 -5.39 -16.60
CA ALA A 108 16.21 -4.49 -17.73
C ALA A 108 17.56 -3.94 -18.24
N GLU A 109 18.56 -3.83 -17.37
CA GLU A 109 19.92 -3.42 -17.73
C GLU A 109 20.68 -4.57 -18.38
N LEU A 110 20.64 -5.77 -17.78
CA LEU A 110 21.25 -6.97 -18.33
C LEU A 110 20.63 -7.35 -19.66
N ALA A 111 19.31 -7.22 -19.85
CA ALA A 111 18.68 -7.49 -21.15
C ALA A 111 19.24 -6.59 -22.26
N ARG A 112 19.51 -5.30 -21.97
CA ARG A 112 20.12 -4.37 -22.92
C ARG A 112 21.56 -4.75 -23.23
N VAL A 113 22.37 -4.97 -22.19
CA VAL A 113 23.79 -5.30 -22.33
C VAL A 113 23.97 -6.66 -23.01
N HIS A 114 23.19 -7.67 -22.62
CA HIS A 114 23.25 -9.01 -23.21
C HIS A 114 22.79 -9.04 -24.67
N HIS A 115 21.84 -8.17 -25.06
CA HIS A 115 21.50 -8.04 -26.47
C HIS A 115 22.70 -7.53 -27.30
N THR A 116 23.44 -6.55 -26.79
CA THR A 116 24.67 -6.04 -27.43
C THR A 116 25.79 -7.08 -27.42
N MET A 117 26.06 -7.73 -26.29
CA MET A 117 27.13 -8.74 -26.16
C MET A 117 26.89 -9.99 -27.02
N ARG A 118 25.63 -10.38 -27.25
CA ARG A 118 25.29 -11.48 -28.17
C ARG A 118 25.59 -11.12 -29.64
N LEU A 119 25.55 -9.85 -30.02
CA LEU A 119 25.96 -9.39 -31.34
C LEU A 119 27.48 -9.38 -31.50
N GLU A 120 28.22 -9.37 -30.37
CA GLU A 120 29.69 -9.35 -30.30
C GLU A 120 30.31 -10.74 -30.02
N ASP A 121 29.51 -11.82 -30.06
CA ASP A 121 29.90 -13.21 -29.74
C ASP A 121 30.47 -13.42 -28.31
N GLN A 122 30.00 -12.59 -27.36
CA GLN A 122 30.42 -12.60 -25.95
C GLN A 122 29.25 -12.91 -25.01
N ALA A 123 28.39 -13.86 -25.38
CA ALA A 123 27.26 -14.24 -24.54
C ALA A 123 27.73 -14.90 -23.24
N LEU A 124 27.24 -14.41 -22.09
CA LEU A 124 27.50 -15.00 -20.78
C LEU A 124 26.66 -16.26 -20.59
N ASP A 125 27.17 -17.21 -19.83
CA ASP A 125 26.38 -18.37 -19.43
C ASP A 125 25.33 -18.01 -18.36
N ALA A 126 24.37 -18.91 -18.11
CA ALA A 126 23.27 -18.65 -17.18
C ALA A 126 23.74 -18.40 -15.72
N ARG A 127 24.87 -18.98 -15.30
CA ARG A 127 25.41 -18.80 -13.95
C ARG A 127 26.09 -17.44 -13.80
N ASP A 128 26.81 -17.02 -14.83
CA ASP A 128 27.45 -15.71 -14.89
C ASP A 128 26.43 -14.58 -14.97
N LEU A 129 25.34 -14.77 -15.74
CA LEU A 129 24.22 -13.83 -15.77
C LEU A 129 23.53 -13.69 -14.42
N ALA A 130 23.26 -14.81 -13.73
CA ALA A 130 22.69 -14.77 -12.38
C ALA A 130 23.62 -14.05 -11.38
N SER A 131 24.93 -14.29 -11.47
CA SER A 131 25.93 -13.65 -10.62
C SER A 131 26.09 -12.15 -10.92
N ALA A 132 26.03 -11.75 -12.19
CA ALA A 132 26.02 -10.36 -12.62
C ALA A 132 24.75 -9.64 -12.12
N ARG A 133 23.60 -10.31 -12.20
CA ARG A 133 22.32 -9.81 -11.70
C ARG A 133 22.35 -9.52 -10.21
N GLU A 134 22.77 -10.47 -9.37
CA GLU A 134 22.82 -10.24 -7.92
C GLU A 134 23.81 -9.13 -7.55
N ARG A 135 24.93 -8.98 -8.27
CA ARG A 135 25.85 -7.85 -8.09
C ARG A 135 25.19 -6.50 -8.41
N LEU A 136 24.43 -6.42 -9.51
CA LEU A 136 23.66 -5.22 -9.85
C LEU A 136 22.56 -4.93 -8.83
N VAL A 137 21.83 -5.95 -8.37
CA VAL A 137 20.82 -5.79 -7.31
C VAL A 137 21.47 -5.24 -6.04
N ALA A 138 22.62 -5.78 -5.63
CA ALA A 138 23.35 -5.30 -4.45
C ALA A 138 23.85 -3.86 -4.62
N SER A 139 24.31 -3.47 -5.81
CA SER A 139 24.73 -2.09 -6.07
C SER A 139 23.56 -1.10 -6.03
N TYR A 140 22.39 -1.51 -6.53
CA TYR A 140 21.15 -0.73 -6.45
C TYR A 140 20.65 -0.56 -5.01
N LEU A 141 20.78 -1.59 -4.16
CA LEU A 141 20.32 -1.56 -2.77
C LEU A 141 21.29 -0.87 -1.80
N SER A 142 22.59 -0.85 -2.11
CA SER A 142 23.61 -0.19 -1.28
C SER A 142 23.84 1.29 -1.63
N GLY A 143 23.39 1.72 -2.81
CA GLY A 143 23.45 3.11 -3.26
C GLY A 143 22.29 3.98 -2.75
N ASN A 144 22.09 5.12 -3.42
CA ASN A 144 20.97 6.03 -3.11
C ASN A 144 19.62 5.38 -3.50
N PRO A 145 18.70 5.15 -2.54
CA PRO A 145 17.42 4.49 -2.79
C PRO A 145 16.53 5.21 -3.82
N ARG A 146 16.73 6.51 -4.05
CA ARG A 146 15.97 7.28 -5.06
C ARG A 146 16.21 6.77 -6.48
N ARG A 147 17.43 6.26 -6.76
CA ARG A 147 17.81 5.71 -8.08
C ARG A 147 16.96 4.52 -8.50
N LEU A 148 16.36 3.80 -7.55
CA LEU A 148 15.42 2.72 -7.84
C LEU A 148 14.16 3.23 -8.57
N TRP A 149 13.88 4.53 -8.49
CA TRP A 149 12.64 5.13 -8.97
C TRP A 149 12.85 6.14 -10.11
N ASP A 150 14.09 6.53 -10.42
CA ASP A 150 14.40 7.52 -11.47
C ASP A 150 14.22 6.97 -12.90
N LYS A 151 14.36 5.64 -13.08
CA LYS A 151 14.18 4.97 -14.38
C LYS A 151 12.82 4.26 -14.41
N ALA A 152 11.77 4.96 -14.81
CA ALA A 152 10.46 4.38 -15.11
C ALA A 152 10.29 4.22 -16.62
#